data_AF-A0A7J6HCA0-F1
#
_entry.id   AF-A0A7J6HCA0-F1
#
_cell.length_a   1.000
_cell.length_b   1.000
_cell.length_c   1.000
_cell.angle_alpha   90.00
_cell.angle_beta   90.00
_cell.angle_gamma   90.00
#
_symmetry.space_group_name_H-M   'P 1'
#
loop_
_entity.id
_entity.type
_entity.pdbx_description
1 polymer ?
#
loop_
_entity_poly.entity_id
_entity_poly.type
_entity_poly.pdbx_seq_one_letter_code
_entity_poly.pdbx_strand_id
1 'polypeptide(L)'
;MAAAVNGVKLGTTSQAYMESKAVNDTRVLLSDLCRHFYTLGWVSGTGGSITIKVHDDSIPKPQQLIVMSPSGVQKERMVPEDMYIISPNGSVLSAPSPKPYPHKPPKCSDCGPLFMKKAKRRLILRGKRSRNLKYEAYEMRDAGAVIHSHGMESCLVTMINPQAKEFRISHMEMIKGIKGHGYNDELVVPIIENTAYEYELTESLAKAIEAYPKTTAVLVRNHGIYIWGDSWISAKTQAECYHYLFDAAIKLHQMGLEWSSPNHGKGSGGNRNISVKAGTAGSNNDLEPSRRCIVLDIEGTTTPISFVSDVLFPYARDNVARHLSATYDTAETKDDIELLRSQVQDDLENGVSGASPIPSYDAGKEKVIAALVANVEAMIKADRKITALKQLQGHIWRTGYENNELEGVVFEDVPTALARWHDSGIKTYIYSSGSRLAQRLIFGKTNHGDLRKYLSGFFDTTVGNKRETRSYVEITQSLGVDKPSEILFVTDVLQEAVAAKAAGLEVIISIRPGNGPLPENHGFKTVTSFLEI
;
A
#
# COMPACT_ATOMS: atom_id res chain seq x y z
N MET A 1 -48.91 50.23 -4.48
CA MET A 1 -47.53 50.63 -4.82
C MET A 1 -46.59 49.58 -4.26
N ALA A 2 -45.88 48.89 -5.16
CA ALA A 2 -44.82 47.95 -4.82
C ALA A 2 -43.56 48.70 -4.39
N ALA A 3 -42.85 48.21 -3.37
CA ALA A 3 -41.49 48.66 -3.05
C ALA A 3 -40.63 47.44 -2.67
N ALA A 4 -39.99 46.93 -3.73
CA ALA A 4 -38.73 46.21 -3.84
C ALA A 4 -38.13 45.52 -2.59
N VAL A 5 -38.18 44.19 -2.61
CA VAL A 5 -37.19 43.31 -2.00
C VAL A 5 -35.90 43.43 -2.82
N ASN A 6 -34.91 44.17 -2.32
CA ASN A 6 -33.62 44.35 -3.00
C ASN A 6 -32.66 43.24 -2.60
N GLY A 7 -32.11 42.59 -3.64
CA GLY A 7 -31.36 41.35 -3.56
C GLY A 7 -30.04 41.48 -2.80
N VAL A 8 -29.76 40.42 -2.04
CA VAL A 8 -28.45 40.15 -1.46
C VAL A 8 -27.44 39.99 -2.60
N LYS A 9 -26.53 40.96 -2.73
CA LYS A 9 -25.29 40.79 -3.51
C LYS A 9 -24.53 39.62 -2.90
N LEU A 10 -24.30 38.56 -3.67
CA LEU A 10 -23.31 37.52 -3.35
C LEU A 10 -21.96 38.22 -3.10
N GLY A 11 -21.48 38.16 -1.87
CA GLY A 11 -20.24 38.81 -1.44
C GLY A 11 -19.03 38.30 -2.22
N THR A 12 -18.17 39.24 -2.62
CA THR A 12 -16.77 38.98 -2.95
C THR A 12 -16.13 38.20 -1.80
N THR A 13 -15.55 37.03 -2.08
CA THR A 13 -14.70 36.29 -1.13
C THR A 13 -13.62 37.24 -0.60
N SER A 14 -13.49 37.38 0.72
CA SER A 14 -12.48 38.27 1.30
C SER A 14 -11.08 37.68 1.10
N GLN A 15 -10.10 38.54 0.83
CA GLN A 15 -8.69 38.17 0.78
C GLN A 15 -8.26 37.42 2.05
N ALA A 16 -8.78 37.86 3.20
CA ALA A 16 -8.55 37.24 4.51
C ALA A 16 -8.99 35.76 4.57
N TYR A 17 -10.06 35.35 3.87
CA TYR A 17 -10.44 33.93 3.84
C TYR A 17 -9.47 33.10 3.00
N MET A 18 -9.01 33.63 1.86
CA MET A 18 -8.02 32.92 1.01
C MET A 18 -6.67 32.74 1.71
N GLU A 19 -6.30 33.67 2.58
CA GLU A 19 -5.06 33.65 3.37
C GLU A 19 -5.26 32.98 4.75
N SER A 20 -6.44 32.42 5.01
CA SER A 20 -6.73 31.79 6.29
C SER A 20 -5.93 30.51 6.52
N LYS A 21 -5.74 30.16 7.80
CA LYS A 21 -5.11 28.91 8.22
C LYS A 21 -5.79 27.68 7.60
N ALA A 22 -7.12 27.66 7.53
CA ALA A 22 -7.88 26.55 6.97
C ALA A 22 -7.56 26.30 5.49
N VAL A 23 -7.44 27.37 4.69
CA VAL A 23 -7.04 27.26 3.28
C VAL A 23 -5.60 26.74 3.18
N ASN A 24 -4.68 27.27 3.99
CA ASN A 24 -3.29 26.83 3.99
C ASN A 24 -3.14 25.35 4.37
N ASP A 25 -3.79 24.91 5.45
CA ASP A 25 -3.79 23.52 5.90
C ASP A 25 -4.35 22.59 4.80
N THR A 26 -5.39 23.04 4.09
CA THR A 26 -5.95 22.29 2.95
C THR A 26 -4.95 22.16 1.80
N ARG A 27 -4.14 23.19 1.51
CA ARG A 27 -3.09 23.15 0.48
C ARG A 27 -1.96 22.18 0.85
N VAL A 28 -1.56 22.17 2.12
CA VAL A 28 -0.58 21.21 2.67
C VAL A 28 -1.11 19.79 2.52
N LEU A 29 -2.31 19.52 3.03
CA LEU A 29 -2.97 18.22 2.93
C LEU A 29 -3.04 17.73 1.47
N LEU A 30 -3.45 18.60 0.55
CA LEU A 30 -3.59 18.24 -0.86
C LEU A 30 -2.23 17.91 -1.51
N SER A 31 -1.16 18.58 -1.09
CA SER A 31 0.22 18.27 -1.51
C SER A 31 0.65 16.88 -1.04
N ASP A 32 0.37 16.56 0.23
CA ASP A 32 0.73 15.26 0.82
C ASP A 32 -0.09 14.11 0.24
N LEU A 33 -1.39 14.32 0.01
CA LEU A 33 -2.25 13.34 -0.66
C LEU A 33 -1.78 13.07 -2.09
N CYS A 34 -1.35 14.09 -2.84
CA CYS A 34 -0.80 13.87 -4.18
C CYS A 34 0.50 13.06 -4.15
N ARG A 35 1.37 13.27 -3.16
CA ARG A 35 2.58 12.46 -2.99
C ARG A 35 2.23 11.00 -2.68
N HIS A 36 1.27 10.77 -1.81
CA HIS A 36 0.79 9.43 -1.50
C HIS A 36 0.12 8.76 -2.70
N PHE A 37 -0.77 9.46 -3.42
CA PHE A 37 -1.43 8.89 -4.59
C PHE A 37 -0.45 8.60 -5.73
N TYR A 38 0.65 9.35 -5.82
CA TYR A 38 1.72 9.05 -6.76
C TYR A 38 2.41 7.72 -6.41
N THR A 39 2.72 7.46 -5.14
CA THR A 39 3.34 6.18 -4.73
C THR A 39 2.42 4.98 -4.93
N LEU A 40 1.09 5.20 -4.89
CA LEU A 40 0.09 4.20 -5.26
C LEU A 40 -0.11 4.04 -6.78
N GLY A 41 0.54 4.87 -7.60
CA GLY A 41 0.44 4.84 -9.06
C GLY A 41 -0.78 5.55 -9.66
N TRP A 42 -1.63 6.17 -8.84
CA TRP A 42 -2.91 6.76 -9.25
C TRP A 42 -2.78 8.07 -10.02
N VAL A 43 -1.73 8.85 -9.76
CA VAL A 43 -1.50 10.18 -10.35
C VAL A 43 -0.10 10.30 -10.98
N SER A 44 0.35 9.21 -11.60
CA SER A 44 1.65 9.14 -12.28
C SER A 44 1.67 9.94 -13.59
N GLY A 45 2.86 10.31 -14.07
CA GLY A 45 3.03 10.97 -15.37
C GLY A 45 2.34 12.34 -15.50
N THR A 46 2.15 13.07 -14.39
CA THR A 46 1.37 14.31 -14.27
C THR A 46 -0.16 14.14 -14.44
N GLY A 47 -0.63 12.91 -14.64
CA GLY A 47 -2.04 12.57 -14.75
C GLY A 47 -2.79 12.69 -13.42
N GLY A 48 -4.12 12.68 -13.50
CA GLY A 48 -5.01 12.75 -12.35
C GLY A 48 -5.04 14.10 -11.66
N SER A 49 -5.99 14.25 -10.75
CA SER A 49 -6.14 15.46 -9.95
C SER A 49 -6.95 15.19 -8.68
N ILE A 50 -6.75 16.03 -7.67
CA ILE A 50 -7.60 16.05 -6.48
C ILE A 50 -8.08 17.48 -6.25
N THR A 51 -9.33 17.57 -5.79
CA THR A 51 -9.98 18.80 -5.37
C THR A 51 -10.59 18.60 -3.99
N ILE A 52 -10.45 19.60 -3.11
CA ILE A 52 -10.97 19.55 -1.73
C ILE A 52 -11.65 20.88 -1.43
N LYS A 53 -12.87 20.84 -0.90
CA LYS A 53 -13.50 21.98 -0.24
C LYS A 53 -12.79 22.23 1.09
N VAL A 54 -12.38 23.47 1.30
CA VAL A 54 -11.71 23.91 2.51
C VAL A 54 -12.63 23.69 3.70
N HIS A 55 -12.20 22.83 4.62
CA HIS A 55 -12.97 22.51 5.81
C HIS A 55 -12.83 23.65 6.83
N ASP A 56 -13.80 24.56 6.80
CA ASP A 56 -13.91 25.68 7.74
C ASP A 56 -15.32 25.68 8.33
N ASP A 57 -15.43 25.30 9.61
CA ASP A 57 -16.71 25.18 10.32
C ASP A 57 -17.45 26.52 10.45
N SER A 58 -16.73 27.65 10.29
CA SER A 58 -17.35 28.98 10.32
C SER A 58 -18.03 29.34 9.00
N ILE A 59 -17.76 28.60 7.92
CA ILE A 59 -18.29 28.85 6.57
C ILE A 59 -19.20 27.70 6.15
N PRO A 60 -20.46 27.95 5.76
CA PRO A 60 -21.33 26.90 5.24
C PRO A 60 -20.70 26.17 4.05
N LYS A 61 -20.77 24.83 4.01
CA LYS A 61 -20.19 23.98 2.96
C LYS A 61 -20.48 24.41 1.50
N PRO A 62 -21.65 24.97 1.13
CA PRO A 62 -21.88 25.50 -0.21
C PRO A 62 -21.10 26.78 -0.55
N GLN A 63 -20.54 27.45 0.46
CA GLN A 63 -19.80 28.71 0.36
C GLN A 63 -18.29 28.53 0.59
N GLN A 64 -17.85 27.35 0.98
CA GLN A 64 -16.44 27.02 1.20
C GLN A 64 -15.64 27.05 -0.12
N LEU A 65 -14.41 27.58 -0.04
CA LEU A 65 -13.47 27.59 -1.15
C LEU A 65 -13.06 26.17 -1.54
N ILE A 66 -12.59 26.00 -2.78
CA ILE A 66 -12.08 24.74 -3.30
C ILE A 66 -10.60 24.90 -3.62
N VAL A 67 -9.78 24.00 -3.10
CA VAL A 67 -8.36 23.90 -3.43
C VAL A 67 -8.18 22.78 -4.45
N MET A 68 -7.40 23.03 -5.50
CA MET A 68 -7.22 22.12 -6.61
C MET A 68 -5.75 21.95 -7.00
N SER A 69 -5.33 20.70 -7.24
CA SER A 69 -4.01 20.40 -7.80
C SER A 69 -3.88 20.88 -9.25
N PRO A 70 -2.76 21.49 -9.66
CA PRO A 70 -2.50 21.85 -11.05
C PRO A 70 -2.32 20.62 -11.94
N SER A 71 -2.58 20.75 -13.24
CA SER A 71 -2.22 19.77 -14.28
C SER A 71 -0.84 20.09 -14.88
N GLY A 72 -0.15 19.05 -15.37
CA GLY A 72 1.17 19.18 -16.01
C GLY A 72 2.33 19.43 -15.06
N VAL A 73 2.13 19.21 -13.76
CA VAL A 73 3.14 19.31 -12.69
C VAL A 73 3.38 17.91 -12.11
N GLN A 74 4.63 17.64 -11.71
CA GLN A 74 5.01 16.40 -11.03
C GLN A 74 4.32 16.32 -9.66
N LYS A 75 3.39 15.38 -9.52
CA LYS A 75 2.42 15.35 -8.41
C LYS A 75 3.08 15.07 -7.06
N GLU A 76 4.16 14.29 -7.07
CA GLU A 76 4.96 13.93 -5.91
C GLU A 76 5.86 15.06 -5.38
N ARG A 77 6.07 16.11 -6.19
CA ARG A 77 6.91 17.26 -5.86
C ARG A 77 6.13 18.55 -5.64
N MET A 78 4.80 18.48 -5.57
CA MET A 78 3.97 19.66 -5.35
C MET A 78 4.17 20.21 -3.94
N VAL A 79 4.21 21.53 -3.87
CA VAL A 79 4.21 22.28 -2.61
C VAL A 79 2.88 23.05 -2.48
N PRO A 80 2.50 23.50 -1.28
CA PRO A 80 1.24 24.22 -1.07
C PRO A 80 1.03 25.39 -2.04
N GLU A 81 2.11 26.11 -2.36
CA GLU A 81 2.13 27.28 -3.25
C GLU A 81 1.69 26.94 -4.68
N ASP A 82 1.78 25.66 -5.08
CA ASP A 82 1.43 25.18 -6.41
C ASP A 82 -0.09 25.00 -6.61
N MET A 83 -0.90 25.14 -5.56
CA MET A 83 -2.34 24.89 -5.61
C MET A 83 -3.16 26.08 -6.12
N TYR A 84 -4.22 25.77 -6.88
CA TYR A 84 -5.25 26.75 -7.24
C TYR A 84 -6.25 26.92 -6.10
N ILE A 85 -6.74 28.14 -5.90
CA ILE A 85 -7.89 28.44 -5.05
C ILE A 85 -9.04 28.86 -5.95
N ILE A 86 -10.16 28.17 -5.83
CA ILE A 86 -11.34 28.33 -6.66
C ILE A 86 -12.53 28.68 -5.77
N SER A 87 -13.36 29.62 -6.21
CA SER A 87 -14.60 29.96 -5.54
C SER A 87 -15.62 28.79 -5.61
N PRO A 88 -16.66 28.80 -4.76
CA PRO A 88 -17.73 27.80 -4.85
C PRO A 88 -18.45 27.79 -6.21
N ASN A 89 -18.38 28.89 -6.96
CA ASN A 89 -19.04 29.06 -8.25
C ASN A 89 -18.16 28.76 -9.47
N GLY A 90 -16.95 28.20 -9.28
CA GLY A 90 -16.08 27.76 -10.37
C GLY A 90 -15.02 28.77 -10.84
N SER A 91 -14.95 29.96 -10.26
CA SER A 91 -14.00 31.00 -10.67
C SER A 91 -12.66 30.83 -9.96
N VAL A 92 -11.57 30.82 -10.72
CA VAL A 92 -10.21 30.83 -10.14
C VAL A 92 -10.00 32.16 -9.41
N LEU A 93 -9.73 32.09 -8.11
CA LEU A 93 -9.44 33.24 -7.25
C LEU A 93 -7.94 33.43 -7.05
N SER A 94 -7.17 32.33 -7.00
CA SER A 94 -5.71 32.35 -6.92
C SER A 94 -5.12 31.25 -7.79
N ALA A 95 -4.01 31.56 -8.46
CA ALA A 95 -3.27 30.66 -9.32
C ALA A 95 -1.78 30.63 -8.90
N PRO A 96 -1.12 29.47 -8.97
CA PRO A 96 0.30 29.35 -8.70
C PRO A 96 1.15 30.19 -9.67
N SER A 97 2.26 30.73 -9.16
CA SER A 97 3.21 31.47 -9.99
C SER A 97 3.93 30.53 -10.97
N PRO A 98 4.22 30.97 -12.21
CA PRO A 98 5.02 30.18 -13.13
C PRO A 98 6.42 29.94 -12.57
N LYS A 99 6.86 28.69 -12.51
CA LYS A 99 8.25 28.34 -12.17
C LYS A 99 9.14 28.47 -13.41
N PRO A 100 10.45 28.79 -13.26
CA PRO A 100 11.38 28.85 -14.37
C PRO A 100 11.57 27.47 -15.03
N TYR A 101 12.18 27.44 -16.22
CA TYR A 101 12.55 26.20 -16.90
C TYR A 101 13.31 25.24 -15.95
N PRO A 102 13.02 23.92 -15.95
CA PRO A 102 12.27 23.14 -16.94
C PRO A 102 10.74 23.05 -16.70
N HIS A 103 10.18 23.83 -15.79
CA HIS A 103 8.76 23.72 -15.43
C HIS A 103 7.86 24.38 -16.47
N LYS A 104 6.85 23.65 -16.96
CA LYS A 104 5.75 24.27 -17.72
C LYS A 104 4.88 25.11 -16.78
N PRO A 105 4.27 26.20 -17.26
CA PRO A 105 3.31 26.94 -16.46
C PRO A 105 2.20 25.98 -15.98
N PRO A 106 1.91 25.95 -14.67
CA PRO A 106 0.82 25.14 -14.15
C PRO A 106 -0.48 25.52 -14.85
N LYS A 107 -1.24 24.52 -15.27
CA LYS A 107 -2.58 24.71 -15.82
C LYS A 107 -3.60 24.33 -14.76
N CYS A 108 -4.68 25.11 -14.64
CA CYS A 108 -5.85 24.65 -13.90
C CYS A 108 -6.35 23.39 -14.62
N SER A 109 -6.44 22.27 -13.91
CA SER A 109 -6.68 20.97 -14.54
C SER A 109 -7.98 20.98 -15.35
N ASP A 110 -7.98 20.33 -16.51
CA ASP A 110 -9.15 20.19 -17.39
C ASP A 110 -10.28 19.37 -16.72
N CYS A 111 -10.01 18.78 -15.55
CA CYS A 111 -11.01 18.23 -14.64
C CYS A 111 -11.82 19.29 -13.87
N GLY A 112 -11.37 20.54 -13.79
CA GLY A 112 -12.05 21.63 -13.06
C GLY A 112 -13.50 21.85 -13.55
N PRO A 113 -13.74 21.95 -14.86
CA PRO A 113 -15.09 21.95 -15.43
C PRO A 113 -15.94 20.72 -15.09
N LEU A 114 -15.34 19.52 -14.96
CA LEU A 114 -16.04 18.28 -14.58
C LEU A 114 -16.54 18.32 -13.12
N PHE A 115 -15.83 19.01 -12.25
CA PHE A 115 -16.22 19.15 -10.85
C PHE A 115 -17.19 20.32 -10.60
N MET A 116 -17.17 21.35 -11.47
CA MET A 116 -17.72 22.67 -11.14
C MET A 116 -18.57 23.33 -12.26
N LYS A 117 -19.07 22.60 -13.26
CA LYS A 117 -19.55 23.25 -14.50
C LYS A 117 -20.60 24.37 -14.32
N LYS A 118 -20.23 25.56 -14.81
CA LYS A 118 -21.11 26.55 -15.44
C LYS A 118 -21.00 26.39 -16.97
N ALA A 119 -22.03 25.87 -17.64
CA ALA A 119 -22.16 26.06 -19.09
C ALA A 119 -23.05 27.29 -19.36
N LYS A 120 -22.46 28.41 -19.79
CA LYS A 120 -23.20 29.47 -20.48
C LYS A 120 -23.62 28.94 -21.86
N ARG A 121 -24.79 28.32 -21.98
CA ARG A 121 -25.42 28.14 -23.29
C ARG A 121 -26.13 29.45 -23.64
N ARG A 122 -25.49 30.32 -24.43
CA ARG A 122 -26.21 31.41 -25.11
C ARG A 122 -27.00 30.79 -26.27
N LEU A 123 -28.11 30.11 -25.94
CA LEU A 123 -29.06 29.65 -26.95
C LEU A 123 -30.06 30.79 -27.20
N ILE A 124 -29.74 31.65 -28.18
CA ILE A 124 -30.75 32.50 -28.80
C ILE A 124 -31.57 31.58 -29.68
N LEU A 125 -32.65 30.99 -29.17
CA LEU A 125 -33.76 30.44 -29.97
C LEU A 125 -34.99 30.26 -29.06
N ARG A 126 -35.91 31.23 -29.19
CA ARG A 126 -37.36 31.17 -28.93
C ARG A 126 -37.85 30.21 -27.82
N GLY A 127 -38.10 30.78 -26.63
CA GLY A 127 -39.38 30.57 -25.95
C GLY A 127 -39.59 29.32 -25.08
N LYS A 128 -38.57 28.74 -24.46
CA LYS A 128 -38.77 27.76 -23.36
C LYS A 128 -37.91 28.09 -22.15
N ARG A 129 -38.55 28.15 -20.97
CA ARG A 129 -37.96 28.47 -19.66
C ARG A 129 -36.71 27.61 -19.40
N SER A 130 -35.61 28.28 -19.06
CA SER A 130 -34.35 27.67 -18.64
C SER A 130 -34.54 26.94 -17.32
N ARG A 131 -34.36 25.62 -17.29
CA ARG A 131 -34.18 24.87 -16.04
C ARG A 131 -32.76 25.11 -15.56
N ASN A 132 -32.59 25.50 -14.29
CA ASN A 132 -31.29 25.77 -13.66
C ASN A 132 -30.36 24.56 -13.83
N LEU A 133 -29.21 24.79 -14.46
CA LEU A 133 -28.18 23.79 -14.71
C LEU A 133 -27.38 23.57 -13.42
N LYS A 134 -27.37 22.35 -12.88
CA LYS A 134 -26.71 21.96 -11.61
C LYS A 134 -25.28 21.46 -11.87
N TYR A 135 -24.40 21.66 -10.89
CA TYR A 135 -22.96 21.35 -10.97
C TYR A 135 -22.72 19.88 -10.54
N GLU A 136 -21.82 19.16 -11.22
CA GLU A 136 -21.95 17.71 -11.37
C GLU A 136 -21.57 16.85 -10.15
N ALA A 137 -20.48 17.14 -9.43
CA ALA A 137 -20.11 16.40 -8.22
C ALA A 137 -20.38 17.23 -6.94
N TYR A 138 -19.87 18.47 -6.89
CA TYR A 138 -19.97 19.31 -5.70
C TYR A 138 -21.40 19.75 -5.34
N GLU A 139 -22.31 19.92 -6.32
CA GLU A 139 -23.70 20.27 -6.03
C GLU A 139 -24.67 19.09 -6.15
N MET A 140 -24.57 18.24 -7.19
CA MET A 140 -25.48 17.10 -7.32
C MET A 140 -25.23 15.99 -6.30
N ARG A 141 -24.07 15.99 -5.63
CA ARG A 141 -23.68 14.97 -4.63
C ARG A 141 -23.17 15.53 -3.31
N ASP A 142 -23.25 16.85 -3.12
CA ASP A 142 -22.70 17.54 -1.95
C ASP A 142 -21.27 17.04 -1.60
N ALA A 143 -20.42 16.93 -2.62
CA ALA A 143 -19.06 16.47 -2.41
C ALA A 143 -18.28 17.45 -1.52
N GLY A 144 -17.39 16.93 -0.68
CA GLY A 144 -16.33 17.69 -0.01
C GLY A 144 -14.98 17.49 -0.68
N ALA A 145 -14.80 16.41 -1.44
CA ALA A 145 -13.60 16.19 -2.24
C ALA A 145 -13.90 15.31 -3.45
N VAL A 146 -13.10 15.47 -4.50
CA VAL A 146 -13.13 14.64 -5.69
C VAL A 146 -11.72 14.26 -6.12
N ILE A 147 -11.53 12.99 -6.45
CA ILE A 147 -10.26 12.38 -6.87
C ILE A 147 -10.46 11.86 -8.30
N HIS A 148 -9.57 12.28 -9.19
CA HIS A 148 -9.37 11.70 -10.50
C HIS A 148 -8.09 10.87 -10.48
N SER A 149 -8.24 9.56 -10.68
CA SER A 149 -7.15 8.60 -10.70
C SER A 149 -7.02 7.95 -12.08
N HIS A 150 -5.78 7.78 -12.52
CA HIS A 150 -5.38 7.03 -13.71
C HIS A 150 -4.75 5.67 -13.33
N GLY A 151 -5.19 5.11 -12.19
CA GLY A 151 -4.74 3.79 -11.75
C GLY A 151 -4.91 2.73 -12.85
N MET A 152 -3.94 1.84 -12.97
CA MET A 152 -3.89 0.88 -14.08
C MET A 152 -5.10 -0.06 -14.05
N GLU A 153 -5.49 -0.51 -12.86
CA GLU A 153 -6.67 -1.34 -12.62
C GLU A 153 -7.99 -0.66 -13.02
N SER A 154 -8.16 0.65 -12.77
CA SER A 154 -9.37 1.35 -13.23
C SER A 154 -9.42 1.48 -14.76
N CYS A 155 -8.26 1.56 -15.41
CA CYS A 155 -8.14 1.51 -16.85
C CYS A 155 -8.46 0.11 -17.40
N LEU A 156 -7.77 -0.92 -16.91
CA LEU A 156 -7.88 -2.31 -17.40
C LEU A 156 -9.25 -2.92 -17.18
N VAL A 157 -9.91 -2.65 -16.05
CA VAL A 157 -11.23 -3.24 -15.76
C VAL A 157 -12.28 -2.83 -16.79
N THR A 158 -12.14 -1.63 -17.38
CA THR A 158 -13.02 -1.16 -18.45
C THR A 158 -12.76 -1.85 -19.79
N MET A 159 -11.61 -2.51 -19.95
CA MET A 159 -11.22 -3.20 -21.18
C MET A 159 -11.62 -4.67 -21.20
N ILE A 160 -11.86 -5.28 -20.03
CA ILE A 160 -12.21 -6.70 -19.92
C ILE A 160 -13.47 -7.01 -20.76
N ASN A 161 -14.45 -6.11 -20.73
CA ASN A 161 -15.59 -6.15 -21.62
C ASN A 161 -15.77 -4.78 -22.31
N PRO A 162 -15.27 -4.61 -23.55
CA PRO A 162 -15.34 -3.34 -24.27
C PRO A 162 -16.75 -2.83 -24.53
N GLN A 163 -17.77 -3.68 -24.45
CA GLN A 163 -19.17 -3.31 -24.67
C GLN A 163 -19.92 -2.98 -23.37
N ALA A 164 -19.33 -3.27 -22.20
CA ALA A 164 -19.97 -3.03 -20.92
C ALA A 164 -20.10 -1.52 -20.65
N LYS A 165 -21.30 -1.09 -20.29
CA LYS A 165 -21.59 0.30 -19.85
C LYS A 165 -21.46 0.47 -18.34
N GLU A 166 -21.23 -0.62 -17.63
CA GLU A 166 -21.20 -0.68 -16.18
C GLU A 166 -20.16 -1.71 -15.76
N PHE A 167 -19.44 -1.40 -14.70
CA PHE A 167 -18.72 -2.37 -13.90
C PHE A 167 -19.60 -2.81 -12.74
N ARG A 168 -19.67 -4.12 -12.49
CA ARG A 168 -20.50 -4.74 -11.45
C ARG A 168 -19.65 -5.70 -10.64
N ILE A 169 -19.74 -5.65 -9.31
CA ILE A 169 -19.06 -6.57 -8.39
C ILE A 169 -19.90 -6.77 -7.13
N SER A 170 -19.87 -7.96 -6.54
CA SER A 170 -20.62 -8.24 -5.31
C SER A 170 -19.85 -9.19 -4.39
N HIS A 171 -20.31 -9.31 -3.14
CA HIS A 171 -19.77 -10.25 -2.14
C HIS A 171 -18.26 -10.07 -1.87
N MET A 172 -17.82 -8.81 -1.84
CA MET A 172 -16.44 -8.43 -1.50
C MET A 172 -16.45 -7.49 -0.30
N GLU A 173 -15.62 -7.78 0.71
CA GLU A 173 -15.58 -7.04 1.97
C GLU A 173 -15.38 -5.52 1.79
N MET A 174 -14.56 -5.14 0.80
CA MET A 174 -14.24 -3.73 0.52
C MET A 174 -15.42 -2.93 -0.06
N ILE A 175 -16.52 -3.58 -0.48
CA ILE A 175 -17.75 -2.88 -0.89
C ILE A 175 -18.31 -2.04 0.27
N LYS A 176 -18.13 -2.50 1.53
CA LYS A 176 -18.60 -1.76 2.72
C LYS A 176 -17.93 -0.38 2.89
N GLY A 177 -16.77 -0.18 2.29
CA GLY A 177 -16.10 1.12 2.28
C GLY A 177 -16.69 2.11 1.28
N ILE A 178 -17.62 1.67 0.41
CA ILE A 178 -18.36 2.53 -0.51
C ILE A 178 -19.66 3.01 0.14
N LYS A 179 -19.87 4.32 0.16
CA LYS A 179 -21.06 4.91 0.80
C LYS A 179 -22.34 4.30 0.25
N GLY A 180 -23.22 3.89 1.16
CA GLY A 180 -24.52 3.32 0.83
C GLY A 180 -24.52 1.84 0.42
N HIS A 181 -23.41 1.12 0.64
CA HIS A 181 -23.30 -0.31 0.34
C HIS A 181 -22.85 -1.12 1.57
N GLY A 182 -23.39 -2.33 1.70
CA GLY A 182 -22.97 -3.38 2.62
C GLY A 182 -22.31 -4.55 1.90
N TYR A 183 -21.89 -5.57 2.66
CA TYR A 183 -21.16 -6.73 2.11
C TYR A 183 -21.94 -7.51 1.03
N ASN A 184 -23.25 -7.68 1.22
CA ASN A 184 -24.10 -8.45 0.29
C ASN A 184 -24.62 -7.60 -0.88
N ASP A 185 -24.32 -6.29 -0.92
CA ASP A 185 -24.81 -5.43 -1.98
C ASP A 185 -24.01 -5.66 -3.27
N GLU A 186 -24.66 -5.41 -4.41
CA GLU A 186 -23.99 -5.31 -5.70
C GLU A 186 -23.55 -3.85 -5.89
N LEU A 187 -22.25 -3.65 -6.06
CA LEU A 187 -21.69 -2.37 -6.44
C LEU A 187 -21.77 -2.22 -7.96
N VAL A 188 -22.40 -1.14 -8.41
CA VAL A 188 -22.51 -0.78 -9.83
C VAL A 188 -21.81 0.56 -10.07
N VAL A 189 -20.83 0.58 -10.98
CA VAL A 189 -20.09 1.77 -11.38
C VAL A 189 -20.28 2.02 -12.87
N PRO A 190 -20.88 3.15 -13.30
CA PRO A 190 -21.05 3.43 -14.72
C PRO A 190 -19.70 3.66 -15.41
N ILE A 191 -19.62 3.23 -16.68
CA ILE A 191 -18.47 3.42 -17.57
C ILE A 191 -18.89 4.37 -18.69
N ILE A 192 -18.16 5.48 -18.85
CA ILE A 192 -18.31 6.40 -19.97
C ILE A 192 -17.13 6.25 -20.95
N GLU A 193 -17.37 6.60 -22.21
CA GLU A 193 -16.33 6.57 -23.23
C GLU A 193 -15.37 7.77 -23.09
N ASN A 194 -14.08 7.52 -23.33
CA ASN A 194 -13.06 8.56 -23.30
C ASN A 194 -13.15 9.49 -24.52
N THR A 195 -12.66 10.71 -24.35
CA THR A 195 -12.55 11.73 -25.40
C THR A 195 -11.10 12.19 -25.53
N ALA A 196 -10.76 12.85 -26.64
CA ALA A 196 -9.39 13.34 -26.86
C ALA A 196 -9.00 14.43 -25.85
N TYR A 197 -10.00 15.17 -25.34
CA TYR A 197 -9.81 16.21 -24.34
C TYR A 197 -10.75 15.99 -23.15
N GLU A 198 -10.21 16.11 -21.94
CA GLU A 198 -10.95 15.85 -20.68
C GLU A 198 -12.19 16.72 -20.51
N TYR A 199 -12.14 17.98 -20.96
CA TYR A 199 -13.29 18.91 -20.84
C TYR A 199 -14.54 18.41 -21.61
N GLU A 200 -14.38 17.53 -22.59
CA GLU A 200 -15.47 16.96 -23.38
C GLU A 200 -16.24 15.86 -22.63
N LEU A 201 -15.64 15.27 -21.58
CA LEU A 201 -16.28 14.26 -20.72
C LEU A 201 -17.42 14.82 -19.86
N THR A 202 -17.53 16.14 -19.76
CA THR A 202 -18.46 16.80 -18.82
C THR A 202 -19.90 16.34 -19.01
N GLU A 203 -20.40 16.33 -20.24
CA GLU A 203 -21.81 15.97 -20.46
C GLU A 203 -22.11 14.49 -20.17
N SER A 204 -21.19 13.57 -20.51
CA SER A 204 -21.36 12.14 -20.23
C SER A 204 -21.23 11.84 -18.74
N LEU A 205 -20.31 12.52 -18.04
CA LEU A 205 -20.16 12.43 -16.59
C LEU A 205 -21.43 12.90 -15.87
N ALA A 206 -21.98 14.08 -16.21
CA ALA A 206 -23.26 14.55 -15.69
C ALA A 206 -24.38 13.52 -15.84
N LYS A 207 -24.54 12.95 -17.03
CA LYS A 207 -25.59 11.96 -17.32
C LYS A 207 -25.39 10.69 -16.52
N ALA A 208 -24.14 10.21 -16.36
CA ALA A 208 -23.83 9.06 -15.53
C ALA A 208 -24.13 9.35 -14.05
N ILE A 209 -23.78 10.52 -13.53
CA ILE A 209 -24.12 10.91 -12.17
C ILE A 209 -25.65 10.98 -12.03
N GLU A 210 -26.39 11.59 -12.95
CA GLU A 210 -27.86 11.66 -12.86
C GLU A 210 -28.53 10.27 -12.90
N ALA A 211 -28.07 9.38 -13.79
CA ALA A 211 -28.64 8.05 -13.97
C ALA A 211 -28.32 7.08 -12.83
N TYR A 212 -27.21 7.27 -12.11
CA TYR A 212 -26.75 6.38 -11.03
C TYR A 212 -26.74 7.14 -9.68
N PRO A 213 -27.90 7.35 -9.03
CA PRO A 213 -28.00 8.14 -7.81
C PRO A 213 -27.16 7.60 -6.63
N LYS A 214 -26.95 6.29 -6.57
CA LYS A 214 -26.16 5.60 -5.53
C LYS A 214 -24.66 5.55 -5.81
N THR A 215 -24.21 5.85 -7.03
CA THR A 215 -22.77 5.76 -7.32
C THR A 215 -22.02 6.92 -6.66
N THR A 216 -20.80 6.63 -6.23
CA THR A 216 -19.81 7.63 -5.79
C THR A 216 -18.61 7.71 -6.73
N ALA A 217 -18.68 7.03 -7.88
CA ALA A 217 -17.65 7.09 -8.90
C ALA A 217 -18.18 6.86 -10.33
N VAL A 218 -17.40 7.28 -11.31
CA VAL A 218 -17.62 7.01 -12.74
C VAL A 218 -16.28 6.62 -13.38
N LEU A 219 -16.26 5.46 -14.02
CA LEU A 219 -15.13 4.98 -14.81
C LEU A 219 -15.11 5.63 -16.19
N VAL A 220 -13.92 5.94 -16.69
CA VAL A 220 -13.70 6.42 -18.05
C VAL A 220 -12.86 5.38 -18.79
N ARG A 221 -13.42 4.81 -19.85
CA ARG A 221 -12.81 3.68 -20.57
C ARG A 221 -11.41 4.04 -21.08
N ASN A 222 -10.43 3.15 -20.90
CA ASN A 222 -9.04 3.36 -21.34
C ASN A 222 -8.38 4.62 -20.75
N HIS A 223 -8.87 5.12 -19.60
CA HIS A 223 -8.39 6.36 -19.01
C HIS A 223 -8.20 6.22 -17.50
N GLY A 224 -9.28 6.02 -16.74
CA GLY A 224 -9.23 6.12 -15.30
C GLY A 224 -10.60 6.20 -14.63
N ILE A 225 -10.67 6.90 -13.50
CA ILE A 225 -11.88 7.01 -12.69
C ILE A 225 -12.00 8.34 -11.95
N TYR A 226 -13.22 8.88 -11.87
CA TYR A 226 -13.58 9.98 -10.99
C TYR A 226 -14.34 9.48 -9.77
N ILE A 227 -13.89 9.82 -8.56
CA ILE A 227 -14.46 9.37 -7.27
C ILE A 227 -14.72 10.58 -6.38
N TRP A 228 -15.88 10.67 -5.74
CA TRP A 228 -16.22 11.77 -4.84
C TRP A 228 -16.75 11.28 -3.48
N GLY A 229 -16.47 12.05 -2.44
CA GLY A 229 -16.98 11.83 -1.09
C GLY A 229 -17.42 13.14 -0.45
N ASP A 230 -18.16 13.07 0.66
CA ASP A 230 -18.60 14.25 1.42
C ASP A 230 -17.47 14.99 2.14
N SER A 231 -16.30 14.36 2.24
CA SER A 231 -15.04 14.85 2.78
C SER A 231 -13.87 14.22 2.01
N TRP A 232 -12.66 14.76 2.18
CA TRP A 232 -11.44 14.16 1.62
C TRP A 232 -11.17 12.75 2.16
N ILE A 233 -11.50 12.51 3.44
CA ILE A 233 -11.36 11.20 4.09
C ILE A 233 -12.25 10.19 3.38
N SER A 234 -13.54 10.52 3.25
CA SER A 234 -14.53 9.67 2.56
C SER A 234 -14.15 9.42 1.10
N ALA A 235 -13.77 10.47 0.36
CA ALA A 235 -13.34 10.33 -1.03
C ALA A 235 -12.11 9.40 -1.17
N LYS A 236 -11.11 9.55 -0.28
CA LYS A 236 -9.91 8.71 -0.26
C LYS A 236 -10.24 7.25 0.10
N THR A 237 -10.99 7.02 1.18
CA THR A 237 -11.39 5.66 1.59
C THR A 237 -12.12 4.94 0.47
N GLN A 238 -13.08 5.61 -0.17
CA GLN A 238 -13.79 5.04 -1.32
C GLN A 238 -12.87 4.80 -2.50
N ALA A 239 -11.91 5.70 -2.77
CA ALA A 239 -10.93 5.48 -3.83
C ALA A 239 -10.11 4.22 -3.60
N GLU A 240 -9.59 4.02 -2.39
CA GLU A 240 -8.86 2.80 -2.02
C GLU A 240 -9.71 1.54 -2.21
N CYS A 241 -11.00 1.60 -1.82
CA CYS A 241 -11.94 0.51 -2.02
C CYS A 241 -12.22 0.25 -3.50
N TYR A 242 -12.46 1.28 -4.31
CA TYR A 242 -12.68 1.14 -5.75
C TYR A 242 -11.47 0.52 -6.44
N HIS A 243 -10.28 1.05 -6.19
CA HIS A 243 -9.03 0.53 -6.75
C HIS A 243 -8.80 -0.93 -6.35
N TYR A 244 -9.03 -1.28 -5.08
CA TYR A 244 -9.01 -2.67 -4.62
C TYR A 244 -10.02 -3.55 -5.38
N LEU A 245 -11.27 -3.08 -5.54
CA LEU A 245 -12.34 -3.86 -6.16
C LEU A 245 -12.11 -4.07 -7.66
N PHE A 246 -11.54 -3.10 -8.37
CA PHE A 246 -11.15 -3.27 -9.77
C PHE A 246 -10.00 -4.25 -9.93
N ASP A 247 -8.96 -4.14 -9.08
CA ASP A 247 -7.85 -5.07 -9.06
C ASP A 247 -8.32 -6.50 -8.72
N ALA A 248 -9.21 -6.64 -7.75
CA ALA A 248 -9.84 -7.91 -7.41
C ALA A 248 -10.65 -8.48 -8.59
N ALA A 249 -11.44 -7.66 -9.30
CA ALA A 249 -12.18 -8.11 -10.47
C ALA A 249 -11.26 -8.56 -11.61
N ILE A 250 -10.18 -7.82 -11.89
CA ILE A 250 -9.17 -8.21 -12.88
C ILE A 250 -8.54 -9.55 -12.49
N LYS A 251 -8.15 -9.73 -11.23
CA LYS A 251 -7.56 -10.97 -10.73
C LYS A 251 -8.54 -12.14 -10.78
N LEU A 252 -9.79 -11.93 -10.39
CA LEU A 252 -10.86 -12.93 -10.52
C LEU A 252 -11.08 -13.31 -12.00
N HIS A 253 -11.11 -12.33 -12.91
CA HIS A 253 -11.21 -12.58 -14.35
C HIS A 253 -10.06 -13.47 -14.86
N GLN A 254 -8.82 -13.15 -14.47
CA GLN A 254 -7.63 -13.89 -14.86
C GLN A 254 -7.65 -15.33 -14.32
N MET A 255 -8.29 -15.56 -13.17
CA MET A 255 -8.53 -16.88 -12.60
C MET A 255 -9.72 -17.63 -13.23
N GLY A 256 -10.41 -17.03 -14.20
CA GLY A 256 -11.64 -17.59 -14.79
C GLY A 256 -12.85 -17.57 -13.86
N LEU A 257 -12.78 -16.80 -12.76
CA LEU A 257 -13.87 -16.59 -11.82
C LEU A 257 -14.67 -15.35 -12.19
N GLU A 258 -15.98 -15.43 -11.97
CA GLU A 258 -16.93 -14.38 -12.33
C GLU A 258 -17.19 -13.50 -11.11
N TRP A 259 -16.68 -12.26 -11.12
CA TRP A 259 -16.68 -11.37 -9.94
C TRP A 259 -18.05 -10.73 -9.64
N SER A 260 -19.01 -10.80 -10.55
CA SER A 260 -20.37 -10.30 -10.30
C SER A 260 -21.31 -11.36 -9.68
N SER A 261 -20.88 -12.62 -9.56
CA SER A 261 -21.68 -13.72 -9.00
C SER A 261 -21.25 -14.11 -7.58
N PRO A 262 -22.16 -14.44 -6.66
CA PRO A 262 -21.81 -14.90 -5.30
C PRO A 262 -21.04 -16.23 -5.22
N ASN A 263 -20.79 -16.91 -6.34
CA ASN A 263 -20.20 -18.26 -6.35
C ASN A 263 -18.73 -18.32 -5.90
N HIS A 264 -18.06 -17.17 -5.70
CA HIS A 264 -16.74 -17.10 -5.06
C HIS A 264 -16.77 -17.09 -3.52
N GLY A 265 -17.95 -17.15 -2.88
CA GLY A 265 -18.10 -17.16 -1.41
C GLY A 265 -19.25 -18.03 -0.89
N LYS A 266 -18.93 -18.88 0.10
CA LYS A 266 -19.71 -20.02 0.64
C LYS A 266 -19.84 -21.20 -0.33
N GLY A 267 -19.37 -22.36 0.14
CA GLY A 267 -19.35 -23.63 -0.59
C GLY A 267 -20.64 -23.89 -1.36
N SER A 268 -20.60 -23.58 -2.64
CA SER A 268 -21.62 -24.00 -3.59
C SER A 268 -21.04 -25.18 -4.35
N GLY A 269 -21.31 -26.38 -3.82
CA GLY A 269 -21.29 -27.60 -4.61
C GLY A 269 -22.29 -27.45 -5.74
N GLY A 270 -21.81 -27.03 -6.90
CA GLY A 270 -22.60 -26.86 -8.10
C GLY A 270 -21.86 -27.51 -9.26
N ASN A 271 -22.23 -28.76 -9.57
CA ASN A 271 -21.88 -29.46 -10.79
C ASN A 271 -22.01 -28.52 -12.00
N ARG A 272 -20.89 -28.01 -12.51
CA ARG A 272 -20.82 -27.48 -13.87
C ARG A 272 -19.98 -28.45 -14.69
N ASN A 273 -20.70 -29.30 -15.43
CA ASN A 273 -20.15 -30.14 -16.49
C ASN A 273 -19.42 -29.27 -17.50
N ILE A 274 -18.10 -29.21 -17.41
CA ILE A 274 -17.25 -28.75 -18.51
C ILE A 274 -16.90 -30.00 -19.31
N SER A 275 -17.67 -30.22 -20.38
CA SER A 275 -17.33 -31.19 -21.42
C SER A 275 -16.11 -30.64 -22.17
N VAL A 276 -14.93 -31.19 -21.91
CA VAL A 276 -13.80 -31.13 -22.84
C VAL A 276 -13.60 -32.53 -23.38
N LYS A 277 -13.72 -32.66 -24.71
CA LYS A 277 -13.57 -33.91 -25.45
C LYS A 277 -12.22 -34.56 -25.14
N ALA A 278 -12.29 -35.84 -24.77
CA ALA A 278 -11.16 -36.72 -24.56
C ALA A 278 -10.35 -36.93 -25.85
N GLY A 279 -9.06 -36.60 -25.79
CA GLY A 279 -8.01 -37.26 -26.55
C GLY A 279 -7.40 -38.35 -25.67
N THR A 280 -7.26 -39.54 -26.24
CA THR A 280 -7.00 -40.84 -25.62
C THR A 280 -5.65 -41.01 -24.90
N ALA A 281 -5.76 -41.58 -23.68
CA ALA A 281 -4.97 -42.64 -23.04
C ALA A 281 -3.46 -42.47 -22.77
N GLY A 282 -3.08 -42.54 -21.48
CA GLY A 282 -1.72 -42.90 -21.07
C GLY A 282 -1.38 -42.73 -19.58
N SER A 283 -1.53 -43.81 -18.80
CA SER A 283 -0.94 -44.11 -17.47
C SER A 283 -1.42 -43.37 -16.21
N ASN A 284 -2.01 -44.16 -15.32
CA ASN A 284 -2.12 -43.89 -13.88
C ASN A 284 -0.73 -43.63 -13.28
N ASN A 285 -0.55 -42.45 -12.73
CA ASN A 285 0.23 -42.21 -11.52
C ASN A 285 -0.48 -41.05 -10.81
N ASP A 286 -0.96 -41.29 -9.59
CA ASP A 286 -1.32 -40.22 -8.66
C ASP A 286 -0.06 -39.38 -8.41
N LEU A 287 0.12 -38.35 -9.22
CA LEU A 287 1.20 -37.38 -9.09
C LEU A 287 0.86 -36.51 -7.87
N GLU A 288 1.42 -36.87 -6.72
CA GLU A 288 1.71 -35.94 -5.63
C GLU A 288 2.12 -34.59 -6.25
N PRO A 289 1.53 -33.45 -5.83
CA PRO A 289 1.86 -32.16 -6.41
C PRO A 289 3.37 -31.96 -6.29
N SER A 290 4.06 -31.84 -7.44
CA SER A 290 5.50 -31.71 -7.51
C SER A 290 5.90 -30.42 -6.79
N ARG A 291 6.39 -30.53 -5.55
CA ARG A 291 6.88 -29.42 -4.73
C ARG A 291 8.02 -28.72 -5.49
N ARG A 292 7.86 -27.44 -5.83
CA ARG A 292 8.85 -26.67 -6.61
C ARG A 292 9.71 -25.78 -5.73
N CYS A 293 9.16 -25.33 -4.60
CA CYS A 293 9.84 -24.40 -3.71
C CYS A 293 9.64 -24.78 -2.24
N ILE A 294 10.66 -24.52 -1.43
CA ILE A 294 10.59 -24.59 0.03
C ILE A 294 10.92 -23.21 0.59
N VAL A 295 10.08 -22.70 1.48
CA VAL A 295 10.30 -21.46 2.21
C VAL A 295 10.47 -21.83 3.68
N LEU A 296 11.57 -21.40 4.29
CA LEU A 296 11.94 -21.76 5.65
C LEU A 296 11.94 -20.53 6.55
N ASP A 297 11.41 -20.68 7.76
CA ASP A 297 11.72 -19.78 8.85
C ASP A 297 13.14 -20.00 9.40
N ILE A 298 13.63 -19.05 10.20
CA ILE A 298 14.93 -19.10 10.86
C ILE A 298 14.80 -19.61 12.30
N GLU A 299 14.32 -18.75 13.19
CA GLU A 299 14.25 -18.98 14.63
C GLU A 299 13.32 -20.17 14.93
N GLY A 300 13.75 -21.11 15.77
CA GLY A 300 12.96 -22.31 16.11
C GLY A 300 12.79 -23.33 14.97
N THR A 301 13.32 -23.04 13.77
CA THR A 301 13.09 -23.85 12.56
C THR A 301 14.39 -24.37 11.94
N THR A 302 15.25 -23.47 11.46
CA THR A 302 16.60 -23.82 10.98
C THR A 302 17.68 -23.55 12.02
N THR A 303 17.41 -22.60 12.92
CA THR A 303 18.34 -22.05 13.90
C THR A 303 17.71 -22.14 15.29
N PRO A 304 18.45 -22.54 16.35
CA PRO A 304 17.92 -22.55 17.71
C PRO A 304 17.41 -21.17 18.16
N ILE A 305 16.28 -21.13 18.87
CA ILE A 305 15.72 -19.88 19.43
C ILE A 305 16.76 -19.16 20.29
N SER A 306 17.47 -19.92 21.13
CA SER A 306 18.53 -19.41 22.01
C SER A 306 19.66 -18.71 21.28
N PHE A 307 19.96 -19.07 20.02
CA PHE A 307 21.01 -18.36 19.28
C PHE A 307 20.59 -16.92 18.96
N VAL A 308 19.31 -16.70 18.63
CA VAL A 308 18.80 -15.35 18.35
C VAL A 308 18.72 -14.54 19.64
N SER A 309 18.10 -15.11 20.69
CA SER A 309 17.87 -14.41 21.95
C SER A 309 19.11 -14.22 22.81
N ASP A 310 20.02 -15.19 22.83
CA ASP A 310 21.13 -15.25 23.79
C ASP A 310 22.48 -14.89 23.15
N VAL A 311 22.57 -14.87 21.82
CA VAL A 311 23.81 -14.53 21.10
C VAL A 311 23.63 -13.28 20.24
N LEU A 312 22.74 -13.28 19.25
CA LEU A 312 22.66 -12.18 18.28
C LEU A 312 22.24 -10.85 18.92
N PHE A 313 21.13 -10.82 19.66
CA PHE A 313 20.68 -9.57 20.29
C PHE A 313 21.64 -9.06 21.38
N PRO A 314 22.16 -9.91 22.29
CA PRO A 314 23.18 -9.49 23.25
C PRO A 314 24.45 -8.99 22.56
N TYR A 315 24.92 -9.64 21.50
CA TYR A 315 26.08 -9.17 20.75
C TYR A 315 25.87 -7.76 20.19
N ALA A 316 24.71 -7.48 19.59
CA ALA A 316 24.43 -6.14 19.07
C ALA A 316 24.43 -5.09 20.18
N ARG A 317 23.80 -5.40 21.32
CA ARG A 317 23.77 -4.52 22.51
C ARG A 317 25.18 -4.26 23.04
N ASP A 318 26.00 -5.29 23.20
CA ASP A 318 27.31 -5.17 23.84
C ASP A 318 28.38 -4.54 22.92
N ASN A 319 28.14 -4.53 21.61
CA ASN A 319 29.09 -4.05 20.61
C ASN A 319 28.70 -2.74 19.91
N VAL A 320 27.51 -2.18 20.18
CA VAL A 320 27.06 -0.93 19.54
C VAL A 320 28.06 0.22 19.72
N ALA A 321 28.60 0.40 20.94
CA ALA A 321 29.57 1.47 21.22
C ALA A 321 30.87 1.28 20.43
N ARG A 322 31.38 0.03 20.39
CA ARG A 322 32.61 -0.32 19.68
C ARG A 322 32.44 -0.12 18.17
N HIS A 323 31.34 -0.61 17.61
CA HIS A 323 31.03 -0.48 16.18
C HIS A 323 30.93 1.01 15.79
N LEU A 324 30.06 1.77 16.47
CA LEU A 324 29.91 3.20 16.18
C LEU A 324 31.22 3.97 16.31
N SER A 325 32.09 3.64 17.28
CA SER A 325 33.39 4.29 17.43
C SER A 325 34.33 4.01 16.26
N ALA A 326 34.36 2.77 15.79
CA ALA A 326 35.23 2.32 14.71
C ALA A 326 34.75 2.82 13.34
N THR A 327 33.44 2.91 13.11
CA THR A 327 32.85 3.20 11.79
C THR A 327 32.24 4.59 11.68
N TYR A 328 32.25 5.42 12.73
CA TYR A 328 31.59 6.73 12.81
C TYR A 328 31.72 7.61 11.56
N ASP A 329 32.92 7.63 10.97
CA ASP A 329 33.25 8.56 9.89
C ASP A 329 32.86 8.01 8.50
N THR A 330 32.47 6.73 8.43
CA THR A 330 31.99 6.08 7.21
C THR A 330 30.62 6.62 6.79
N ALA A 331 30.33 6.58 5.49
CA ALA A 331 29.02 7.00 4.98
C ALA A 331 27.88 6.14 5.53
N GLU A 332 28.06 4.81 5.58
CA GLU A 332 27.05 3.86 6.06
C GLU A 332 26.65 4.14 7.52
N THR A 333 27.63 4.37 8.40
CA THR A 333 27.33 4.70 9.80
C THR A 333 26.73 6.10 9.96
N LYS A 334 27.07 7.06 9.09
CA LYS A 334 26.41 8.38 9.12
C LYS A 334 24.93 8.28 8.76
N ASP A 335 24.58 7.45 7.77
CA ASP A 335 23.19 7.19 7.40
C ASP A 335 22.43 6.50 8.56
N ASP A 336 23.06 5.52 9.24
CA ASP A 336 22.48 4.91 10.44
C ASP A 336 22.21 5.92 11.55
N ILE A 337 23.17 6.83 11.79
CA ILE A 337 23.06 7.88 12.81
C ILE A 337 21.93 8.84 12.47
N GLU A 338 21.79 9.27 11.21
CA GLU A 338 20.70 10.15 10.78
C GLU A 338 19.33 9.48 10.94
N LEU A 339 19.21 8.22 10.55
CA LEU A 339 17.96 7.46 10.69
C LEU A 339 17.59 7.27 12.17
N LEU A 340 18.56 6.96 13.03
CA LEU A 340 18.34 6.87 14.48
C LEU A 340 18.02 8.23 15.10
N ARG A 341 18.63 9.32 14.65
CA ARG A 341 18.27 10.68 15.09
C ARG A 341 16.83 11.01 14.79
N SER A 342 16.37 10.74 13.55
CA SER A 342 14.97 10.95 13.17
C SER A 342 14.04 10.13 14.05
N GLN A 343 14.34 8.84 14.26
CA GLN A 343 13.51 8.00 15.11
C GLN A 343 13.47 8.49 16.57
N VAL A 344 14.61 8.86 17.14
CA VAL A 344 14.67 9.33 18.53
C VAL A 344 13.94 10.66 18.68
N GLN A 345 13.98 11.54 17.66
CA GLN A 345 13.20 12.77 17.66
C GLN A 345 11.70 12.47 17.70
N ASP A 346 11.21 11.56 16.84
CA ASP A 346 9.81 11.11 16.85
C ASP A 346 9.45 10.49 18.21
N ASP A 347 10.34 9.69 18.79
CA ASP A 347 10.12 9.06 20.09
C ASP A 347 10.00 10.07 21.23
N LEU A 348 10.80 11.14 21.21
CA LEU A 348 10.73 12.25 22.16
C LEU A 348 9.41 13.01 22.03
N GLU A 349 8.98 13.31 20.80
CA GLU A 349 7.71 13.99 20.52
C GLU A 349 6.50 13.16 20.98
N ASN A 350 6.59 11.84 20.89
CA ASN A 350 5.55 10.91 21.33
C ASN A 350 5.69 10.47 22.81
N GLY A 351 6.66 11.00 23.55
CA GLY A 351 6.86 10.69 24.98
C GLY A 351 7.24 9.24 25.27
N VAL A 352 7.95 8.58 24.35
CA VAL A 352 8.38 7.18 24.52
C VAL A 352 9.39 7.07 25.66
N SER A 353 9.12 6.19 26.62
CA SER A 353 10.01 5.97 27.77
C SER A 353 11.37 5.43 27.33
N GLY A 354 12.45 6.02 27.85
CA GLY A 354 13.84 5.65 27.52
C GLY A 354 14.45 6.40 26.34
N ALA A 355 13.68 7.22 25.61
CA ALA A 355 14.22 8.11 24.59
C ALA A 355 15.01 9.27 25.22
N SER A 356 16.17 9.60 24.64
CA SER A 356 17.02 10.71 25.09
C SER A 356 17.58 11.48 23.89
N PRO A 357 17.63 12.82 23.93
CA PRO A 357 18.08 13.62 22.79
C PRO A 357 19.51 13.29 22.39
N ILE A 358 19.74 13.17 21.08
CA ILE A 358 21.07 12.95 20.52
C ILE A 358 21.70 14.32 20.21
N PRO A 359 22.82 14.71 20.86
CA PRO A 359 23.48 15.99 20.63
C PRO A 359 23.86 16.21 19.17
N SER A 360 23.96 17.44 18.71
CA SER A 360 24.45 17.76 17.36
C SER A 360 25.93 17.37 17.17
N TYR A 361 26.38 17.27 15.91
CA TYR A 361 27.72 16.78 15.57
C TYR A 361 28.88 17.64 16.15
N ASP A 362 28.63 18.92 16.38
CA ASP A 362 29.54 19.88 17.03
C ASP A 362 29.77 19.59 18.53
N ALA A 363 28.91 18.79 19.18
CA ALA A 363 29.07 18.40 20.57
C ALA A 363 30.24 17.42 20.82
N GLY A 364 30.81 16.86 19.75
CA GLY A 364 31.92 15.91 19.77
C GLY A 364 31.47 14.46 19.60
N LYS A 365 32.30 13.68 18.90
CA LYS A 365 32.05 12.27 18.52
C LYS A 365 31.67 11.40 19.71
N GLU A 366 32.39 11.49 20.83
CA GLU A 366 32.12 10.62 21.99
C GLU A 366 30.74 10.86 22.60
N LYS A 367 30.27 12.12 22.63
CA LYS A 367 28.95 12.45 23.20
C LYS A 367 27.81 11.97 22.32
N VAL A 368 27.96 12.07 21.00
CA VAL A 368 26.98 11.56 20.04
C VAL A 368 26.86 10.04 20.16
N ILE A 369 28.00 9.34 20.21
CA ILE A 369 28.03 7.87 20.36
C ILE A 369 27.39 7.46 21.69
N ALA A 370 27.76 8.10 22.82
CA ALA A 370 27.18 7.76 24.12
C ALA A 370 25.64 7.91 24.14
N ALA A 371 25.10 8.97 23.53
CA ALA A 371 23.66 9.16 23.42
C ALA A 371 22.98 8.11 22.52
N LEU A 372 23.61 7.75 21.39
CA LEU A 372 23.11 6.69 20.52
C LEU A 372 23.09 5.33 21.21
N VAL A 373 24.16 4.98 21.92
CA VAL A 373 24.28 3.73 22.68
C VAL A 373 23.13 3.62 23.69
N ALA A 374 22.90 4.67 24.49
CA ALA A 374 21.83 4.68 25.49
C ALA A 374 20.44 4.48 24.86
N ASN A 375 20.16 5.15 23.73
CA ASN A 375 18.90 4.98 23.02
C ASN A 375 18.75 3.58 22.43
N VAL A 376 19.80 3.04 21.80
CA VAL A 376 19.78 1.70 21.20
C VAL A 376 19.57 0.64 22.28
N GLU A 377 20.27 0.73 23.42
CA GLU A 377 20.08 -0.17 24.55
C GLU A 377 18.65 -0.11 25.10
N ALA A 378 18.06 1.09 25.22
CA ALA A 378 16.68 1.25 25.63
C ALA A 378 15.70 0.63 24.63
N MET A 379 15.93 0.82 23.33
CA MET A 379 15.09 0.23 22.27
C MET A 379 15.17 -1.30 22.27
N ILE A 380 16.37 -1.88 22.43
CA ILE A 380 16.58 -3.33 22.51
C ILE A 380 15.90 -3.88 23.77
N LYS A 381 16.08 -3.24 24.92
CA LYS A 381 15.47 -3.65 26.19
C LYS A 381 13.94 -3.66 26.13
N ALA A 382 13.36 -2.75 25.35
CA ALA A 382 11.92 -2.65 25.15
C ALA A 382 11.39 -3.48 23.95
N ASP A 383 12.22 -4.35 23.35
CA ASP A 383 11.88 -5.17 22.16
C ASP A 383 11.23 -4.36 21.03
N ARG A 384 11.75 -3.15 20.77
CA ARG A 384 11.14 -2.24 19.79
C ARG A 384 11.53 -2.64 18.37
N LYS A 385 10.51 -2.91 17.54
CA LYS A 385 10.68 -3.35 16.15
C LYS A 385 10.77 -2.18 15.18
N ILE A 386 11.87 -1.44 15.24
CA ILE A 386 12.09 -0.20 14.48
C ILE A 386 13.03 -0.43 13.30
N THR A 387 12.73 0.16 12.14
CA THR A 387 13.60 0.12 10.95
C THR A 387 15.01 0.64 11.24
N ALA A 388 15.13 1.80 11.90
CA ALA A 388 16.42 2.40 12.27
C ALA A 388 17.31 1.45 13.09
N LEU A 389 16.73 0.82 14.11
CA LEU A 389 17.43 -0.14 14.96
C LEU A 389 17.87 -1.38 14.18
N LYS A 390 16.98 -1.94 13.36
CA LYS A 390 17.26 -3.15 12.56
C LYS A 390 18.39 -2.93 11.56
N GLN A 391 18.49 -1.74 10.98
CA GLN A 391 19.57 -1.39 10.05
C GLN A 391 20.93 -1.42 10.77
N LEU A 392 21.06 -0.67 11.87
CA LEU A 392 22.29 -0.62 12.66
C LEU A 392 22.66 -2.01 13.21
N GLN A 393 21.69 -2.78 13.73
CA GLN A 393 21.93 -4.16 14.19
C GLN A 393 22.53 -5.03 13.07
N GLY A 394 22.03 -4.89 11.84
CA GLY A 394 22.58 -5.57 10.67
C GLY A 394 24.06 -5.25 10.41
N HIS A 395 24.47 -3.99 10.57
CA HIS A 395 25.86 -3.55 10.37
C HIS A 395 26.78 -4.00 11.52
N ILE A 396 26.29 -3.98 12.77
CA ILE A 396 27.01 -4.51 13.93
C ILE A 396 27.24 -6.01 13.76
N TRP A 397 26.21 -6.78 13.38
CA TRP A 397 26.36 -8.20 13.11
C TRP A 397 27.33 -8.47 11.97
N ARG A 398 27.27 -7.69 10.88
CA ARG A 398 28.22 -7.80 9.76
C ARG A 398 29.66 -7.74 10.26
N THR A 399 29.96 -6.75 11.10
CA THR A 399 31.27 -6.59 11.73
C THR A 399 31.67 -7.83 12.55
N GLY A 400 30.73 -8.35 13.35
CA GLY A 400 30.99 -9.55 14.16
C GLY A 400 31.27 -10.80 13.33
N TYR A 401 30.49 -11.02 12.26
CA TYR A 401 30.73 -12.12 11.33
C TYR A 401 32.05 -11.93 10.58
N GLU A 402 32.36 -10.75 10.07
CA GLU A 402 33.61 -10.46 9.36
C GLU A 402 34.85 -10.69 10.22
N ASN A 403 34.79 -10.29 11.50
CA ASN A 403 35.85 -10.49 12.48
C ASN A 403 35.91 -11.91 13.08
N ASN A 404 35.00 -12.80 12.69
CA ASN A 404 34.84 -14.14 13.26
C ASN A 404 34.53 -14.14 14.78
N GLU A 405 33.88 -13.09 15.26
CA GLU A 405 33.33 -12.98 16.62
C GLU A 405 31.91 -13.60 16.69
N LEU A 406 31.24 -13.72 15.54
CA LEU A 406 29.96 -14.42 15.38
C LEU A 406 30.09 -15.56 14.36
N GLU A 407 29.43 -16.67 14.67
CA GLU A 407 29.22 -17.81 13.79
C GLU A 407 27.74 -18.20 13.84
N GLY A 408 27.14 -18.40 12.67
CA GLY A 408 25.74 -18.79 12.53
C GLY A 408 25.54 -20.23 12.98
N VAL A 409 24.53 -20.48 13.79
CA VAL A 409 24.23 -21.83 14.27
C VAL A 409 22.98 -22.34 13.56
N VAL A 410 23.09 -23.47 12.87
CA VAL A 410 21.92 -24.19 12.32
C VAL A 410 21.85 -25.60 12.90
N PHE A 411 20.67 -26.22 12.91
CA PHE A 411 20.54 -27.62 13.33
C PHE A 411 21.28 -28.56 12.35
N GLU A 412 21.85 -29.64 12.88
CA GLU A 412 22.70 -30.62 12.16
C GLU A 412 22.07 -31.20 10.88
N ASP A 413 20.75 -31.30 10.84
CA ASP A 413 20.02 -31.84 9.69
C ASP A 413 19.78 -30.82 8.57
N VAL A 414 19.88 -29.53 8.86
CA VAL A 414 19.60 -28.44 7.91
C VAL A 414 20.56 -28.45 6.71
N PRO A 415 21.89 -28.52 6.86
CA PRO A 415 22.80 -28.54 5.71
C PRO A 415 22.53 -29.71 4.75
N THR A 416 22.27 -30.90 5.32
CA THR A 416 22.00 -32.12 4.56
C THR A 416 20.68 -32.03 3.79
N ALA A 417 19.63 -31.52 4.42
CA ALA A 417 18.34 -31.31 3.77
C ALA A 417 18.43 -30.26 2.65
N LEU A 418 19.10 -29.12 2.89
CA LEU A 418 19.31 -28.07 1.90
C LEU A 418 20.06 -28.58 0.67
N ALA A 419 21.13 -29.36 0.88
CA ALA A 419 21.89 -29.97 -0.22
C ALA A 419 21.00 -30.94 -1.04
N ARG A 420 20.25 -31.83 -0.36
CA ARG A 420 19.35 -32.77 -1.04
C ARG A 420 18.27 -32.07 -1.87
N TRP A 421 17.65 -31.02 -1.34
CA TRP A 421 16.63 -30.25 -2.07
C TRP A 421 17.24 -29.52 -3.26
N HIS A 422 18.40 -28.90 -3.09
CA HIS A 422 19.15 -28.26 -4.17
C HIS A 422 19.47 -29.25 -5.29
N ASP A 423 20.01 -30.43 -4.96
CA ASP A 423 20.39 -31.47 -5.93
C ASP A 423 19.17 -32.08 -6.64
N SER A 424 18.00 -32.00 -6.00
CA SER A 424 16.71 -32.40 -6.58
C SER A 424 16.05 -31.28 -7.41
N GLY A 425 16.71 -30.13 -7.57
CA GLY A 425 16.19 -28.98 -8.33
C GLY A 425 15.11 -28.17 -7.60
N ILE A 426 14.89 -28.41 -6.31
CA ILE A 426 13.93 -27.67 -5.48
C ILE A 426 14.59 -26.36 -5.02
N LYS A 427 13.94 -25.24 -5.30
CA LYS A 427 14.44 -23.92 -4.88
C LYS A 427 14.10 -23.66 -3.42
N THR A 428 15.11 -23.31 -2.61
CA THR A 428 14.90 -23.02 -1.19
C THR A 428 15.07 -21.53 -0.89
N TYR A 429 14.16 -20.97 -0.09
CA TYR A 429 14.12 -19.57 0.29
C TYR A 429 13.99 -19.43 1.80
N ILE A 430 14.40 -18.28 2.34
CA ILE A 430 14.21 -17.95 3.76
C ILE A 430 13.15 -16.86 3.89
N TYR A 431 12.27 -16.96 4.89
CA TYR A 431 11.37 -15.89 5.29
C TYR A 431 11.42 -15.65 6.80
N SER A 432 11.97 -14.51 7.22
CA SER A 432 12.20 -14.19 8.63
C SER A 432 11.91 -12.73 8.97
N SER A 433 11.68 -12.44 10.24
CA SER A 433 11.49 -11.06 10.73
C SER A 433 12.78 -10.23 10.71
N GLY A 434 13.94 -10.90 10.66
CA GLY A 434 15.25 -10.26 10.49
C GLY A 434 15.45 -9.72 9.07
N SER A 435 16.21 -8.64 8.92
CA SER A 435 16.49 -8.05 7.60
C SER A 435 17.20 -9.05 6.68
N ARG A 436 17.01 -8.93 5.36
CA ARG A 436 17.72 -9.79 4.37
C ARG A 436 19.23 -9.80 4.57
N LEU A 437 19.81 -8.68 5.00
CA LEU A 437 21.24 -8.61 5.36
C LEU A 437 21.57 -9.57 6.50
N ALA A 438 20.83 -9.52 7.61
CA ALA A 438 21.04 -10.41 8.76
C ALA A 438 20.90 -11.89 8.37
N GLN A 439 19.89 -12.22 7.55
CA GLN A 439 19.69 -13.58 7.06
C GLN A 439 20.88 -14.06 6.22
N ARG A 440 21.39 -13.22 5.30
CA ARG A 440 22.58 -13.53 4.50
C ARG A 440 23.84 -13.72 5.35
N LEU A 441 23.95 -13.01 6.47
CA LEU A 441 25.09 -13.16 7.39
C LEU A 441 25.02 -14.49 8.14
N ILE A 442 23.86 -14.84 8.71
CA ILE A 442 23.64 -16.10 9.43
C ILE A 442 24.02 -17.29 8.55
N PHE A 443 23.45 -17.39 7.34
CA PHE A 443 23.72 -18.53 6.45
C PHE A 443 25.08 -18.46 5.72
N GLY A 444 25.75 -17.31 5.75
CA GLY A 444 27.02 -17.10 5.06
C GLY A 444 28.25 -17.59 5.82
N LYS A 445 28.16 -17.66 7.15
CA LYS A 445 29.22 -18.13 8.04
C LYS A 445 28.62 -19.00 9.15
N THR A 446 28.16 -20.20 8.80
CA THR A 446 27.61 -21.14 9.78
C THR A 446 28.68 -22.07 10.36
N ASN A 447 28.33 -22.78 11.43
CA ASN A 447 29.07 -23.93 11.97
C ASN A 447 29.26 -25.09 10.96
N HIS A 448 28.63 -25.01 9.77
CA HIS A 448 28.80 -25.93 8.65
C HIS A 448 29.35 -25.24 7.37
N GLY A 449 29.93 -24.06 7.52
CA GLY A 449 30.43 -23.24 6.40
C GLY A 449 29.36 -22.35 5.76
N ASP A 450 29.59 -21.93 4.52
CA ASP A 450 28.65 -21.09 3.77
C ASP A 450 27.54 -21.94 3.15
N LEU A 451 26.31 -21.78 3.65
CA LEU A 451 25.11 -22.48 3.17
C LEU A 451 24.34 -21.70 2.11
N ARG A 452 24.71 -20.45 1.80
CA ARG A 452 23.98 -19.60 0.83
C ARG A 452 23.97 -20.19 -0.58
N LYS A 453 24.94 -21.06 -0.90
CA LYS A 453 24.97 -21.80 -2.16
C LYS A 453 23.72 -22.66 -2.41
N TYR A 454 23.01 -23.06 -1.36
CA TYR A 454 21.77 -23.84 -1.46
C TYR A 454 20.50 -22.97 -1.42
N LEU A 455 20.64 -21.66 -1.18
CA LEU A 455 19.53 -20.73 -1.02
C LEU A 455 19.34 -19.88 -2.29
N SER A 456 18.09 -19.80 -2.75
CA SER A 456 17.67 -19.06 -3.95
C SER A 456 17.22 -17.64 -3.65
N GLY A 457 16.97 -17.28 -2.39
CA GLY A 457 16.58 -15.92 -2.01
C GLY A 457 16.14 -15.77 -0.55
N PHE A 458 15.87 -14.53 -0.16
CA PHE A 458 15.52 -14.13 1.21
C PHE A 458 14.34 -13.15 1.17
N PHE A 459 13.34 -13.42 2.00
CA PHE A 459 12.20 -12.55 2.28
C PHE A 459 12.29 -12.06 3.72
N ASP A 460 11.92 -10.81 3.94
CA ASP A 460 11.81 -10.19 5.25
C ASP A 460 10.49 -9.43 5.36
N THR A 461 10.29 -8.69 6.45
CA THR A 461 9.02 -8.00 6.73
C THR A 461 8.64 -6.94 5.69
N THR A 462 9.49 -6.63 4.70
CA THR A 462 9.11 -5.76 3.58
C THR A 462 8.07 -6.42 2.68
N VAL A 463 7.97 -7.75 2.69
CA VAL A 463 6.90 -8.53 2.01
C VAL A 463 5.60 -8.56 2.83
N GLY A 464 5.63 -8.01 4.05
CA GLY A 464 4.53 -7.94 5.03
C GLY A 464 4.82 -8.76 6.29
N ASN A 465 3.83 -8.84 7.19
CA ASN A 465 3.97 -9.54 8.46
C ASN A 465 3.83 -11.06 8.30
N LYS A 466 4.67 -11.85 8.96
CA LYS A 466 4.64 -13.33 8.91
C LYS A 466 3.32 -13.95 9.40
N ARG A 467 2.49 -13.21 10.13
CA ARG A 467 1.16 -13.66 10.60
C ARG A 467 0.01 -13.25 9.69
N GLU A 468 0.31 -12.58 8.58
CA GLU A 468 -0.70 -12.13 7.62
C GLU A 468 -0.69 -13.00 6.36
N THR A 469 -1.87 -13.51 5.98
CA THR A 469 -2.05 -14.31 4.75
C THR A 469 -1.51 -13.59 3.51
N ARG A 470 -1.66 -12.27 3.43
CA ARG A 470 -1.18 -11.44 2.32
C ARG A 470 0.32 -11.62 2.05
N SER A 471 1.14 -11.78 3.08
CA SER A 471 2.58 -11.96 2.90
C SER A 471 2.94 -13.22 2.13
N TYR A 472 2.22 -14.32 2.38
CA TYR A 472 2.44 -15.57 1.67
C TYR A 472 1.88 -15.54 0.24
N VAL A 473 0.82 -14.76 0.00
CA VAL A 473 0.35 -14.47 -1.36
C VAL A 473 1.42 -13.68 -2.14
N GLU A 474 2.02 -12.66 -1.54
CA GLU A 474 3.09 -11.87 -2.14
C GLU A 474 4.36 -12.71 -2.38
N ILE A 475 4.73 -13.59 -1.43
CA ILE A 475 5.82 -14.56 -1.62
C ILE A 475 5.50 -15.48 -2.80
N THR A 476 4.29 -16.02 -2.88
CA THR A 476 3.87 -16.89 -3.99
C THR A 476 4.04 -16.20 -5.34
N GLN A 477 3.59 -14.95 -5.45
CA GLN A 477 3.73 -14.13 -6.66
C GLN A 477 5.20 -13.82 -6.98
N SER A 478 5.98 -13.46 -5.96
CA SER A 478 7.42 -13.18 -6.11
C SER A 478 8.21 -14.40 -6.58
N LEU A 479 7.80 -15.61 -6.16
CA LEU A 479 8.42 -16.86 -6.59
C LEU A 479 7.96 -17.30 -7.99
N GLY A 480 6.87 -16.73 -8.51
CA GLY A 480 6.35 -17.03 -9.84
C GLY A 480 5.89 -18.48 -10.00
N VAL A 481 5.38 -19.09 -8.92
CA VAL A 481 4.76 -20.43 -8.97
C VAL A 481 3.31 -20.31 -9.44
N ASP A 482 2.81 -21.34 -10.13
CA ASP A 482 1.47 -21.33 -10.71
C ASP A 482 0.40 -21.66 -9.66
N LYS A 483 0.76 -22.50 -8.67
CA LYS A 483 -0.12 -22.85 -7.55
C LYS A 483 0.59 -22.63 -6.21
N PRO A 484 -0.05 -21.96 -5.23
CA PRO A 484 0.55 -21.80 -3.90
C PRO A 484 0.94 -23.13 -3.24
N SER A 485 0.22 -24.21 -3.55
CA SER A 485 0.52 -25.58 -3.06
C SER A 485 1.85 -26.15 -3.56
N GLU A 486 2.49 -25.54 -4.56
CA GLU A 486 3.85 -25.90 -5.00
C GLU A 486 4.94 -25.39 -4.05
N ILE A 487 4.55 -24.54 -3.08
CA ILE A 487 5.42 -24.02 -2.02
C ILE A 487 5.11 -24.75 -0.73
N LEU A 488 6.15 -25.34 -0.14
CA LEU A 488 6.12 -25.81 1.23
C LEU A 488 6.70 -24.73 2.15
N PHE A 489 5.93 -24.25 3.11
CA PHE A 489 6.40 -23.39 4.19
C PHE A 489 6.67 -24.21 5.46
N VAL A 490 7.84 -24.01 6.06
CA VAL A 490 8.23 -24.64 7.32
C VAL A 490 8.48 -23.57 8.37
N THR A 491 7.79 -23.64 9.50
CA THR A 491 7.86 -22.70 10.63
C THR A 491 7.61 -23.44 11.94
N ASP A 492 8.07 -22.93 13.08
CA ASP A 492 7.68 -23.41 14.40
C ASP A 492 6.43 -22.69 14.94
N VAL A 493 6.07 -21.54 14.35
CA VAL A 493 5.01 -20.66 14.86
C VAL A 493 3.66 -21.01 14.24
N LEU A 494 2.70 -21.43 15.07
CA LEU A 494 1.36 -21.82 14.62
C LEU A 494 0.62 -20.70 13.86
N GLN A 495 0.72 -19.45 14.30
CA GLN A 495 0.03 -18.33 13.64
C GLN A 495 0.57 -18.08 12.23
N GLU A 496 1.86 -18.31 12.00
CA GLU A 496 2.47 -18.22 10.69
C GLU A 496 2.01 -19.38 9.80
N ALA A 497 1.95 -20.60 10.36
CA ALA A 497 1.43 -21.78 9.69
C ALA A 497 -0.03 -21.59 9.22
N VAL A 498 -0.89 -21.04 10.08
CA VAL A 498 -2.28 -20.70 9.75
C VAL A 498 -2.35 -19.67 8.62
N ALA A 499 -1.55 -18.61 8.70
CA ALA A 499 -1.52 -17.57 7.67
C ALA A 499 -1.05 -18.10 6.31
N ALA A 500 -0.01 -18.93 6.29
CA ALA A 500 0.50 -19.58 5.08
C ALA A 500 -0.51 -20.56 4.48
N LYS A 501 -1.16 -21.38 5.30
CA LYS A 501 -2.18 -22.34 4.83
C LYS A 501 -3.40 -21.62 4.27
N ALA A 502 -3.82 -20.51 4.89
CA ALA A 502 -4.88 -19.66 4.36
C ALA A 502 -4.53 -19.04 2.99
N ALA A 503 -3.25 -18.88 2.67
CA ALA A 503 -2.78 -18.44 1.35
C ALA A 503 -2.65 -19.60 0.34
N GLY A 504 -2.96 -20.83 0.75
CA GLY A 504 -2.95 -22.02 -0.08
C GLY A 504 -1.62 -22.77 -0.13
N LEU A 505 -0.62 -22.38 0.67
CA LEU A 505 0.67 -23.08 0.74
C LEU A 505 0.50 -24.44 1.41
N GLU A 506 1.39 -25.37 1.07
CA GLU A 506 1.64 -26.53 1.92
C GLU A 506 2.45 -26.09 3.14
N VAL A 507 2.12 -26.64 4.31
CA VAL A 507 2.69 -26.16 5.58
C VAL A 507 3.06 -27.32 6.47
N ILE A 508 4.27 -27.26 7.03
CA ILE A 508 4.75 -28.18 8.05
C ILE A 508 5.21 -27.35 9.26
N ILE A 509 4.84 -27.80 10.46
CA ILE A 509 5.35 -27.22 11.70
C ILE A 509 6.63 -27.95 12.13
N SER A 510 7.72 -27.20 12.29
CA SER A 510 8.99 -27.70 12.80
C SER A 510 8.98 -27.72 14.32
N ILE A 511 9.22 -28.89 14.92
CA ILE A 511 9.36 -29.06 16.37
C ILE A 511 10.84 -29.23 16.68
N ARG A 512 11.43 -28.19 17.29
CA ARG A 512 12.83 -28.18 17.70
C ARG A 512 12.97 -28.01 19.21
N PRO A 513 14.11 -28.41 19.80
CA PRO A 513 14.41 -28.12 21.20
C PRO A 513 14.30 -26.61 21.49
N GLY A 514 13.53 -26.25 22.51
CA GLY A 514 13.28 -24.85 22.92
C GLY A 514 11.99 -24.24 22.39
N ASN A 515 11.32 -24.86 21.41
CA ASN A 515 10.04 -24.35 20.88
C ASN A 515 8.94 -24.45 21.94
N GLY A 516 8.00 -23.49 21.91
CA GLY A 516 6.82 -23.50 22.78
C GLY A 516 5.88 -24.67 22.49
N PRO A 517 5.02 -25.06 23.46
CA PRO A 517 4.06 -26.13 23.25
C PRO A 517 3.00 -25.72 22.21
N LEU A 518 2.64 -26.68 21.34
CA LEU A 518 1.55 -26.51 20.38
C LEU A 518 0.20 -26.91 21.02
N PRO A 519 -0.91 -26.22 20.69
CA PRO A 519 -2.24 -26.64 21.09
C PRO A 519 -2.58 -28.05 20.57
N GLU A 520 -3.34 -28.82 21.35
CA GLU A 520 -3.87 -30.10 20.88
C GLU A 520 -4.75 -29.90 19.63
N ASN A 521 -4.66 -30.83 18.67
CA ASN A 521 -5.46 -30.83 17.43
C ASN A 521 -5.27 -29.58 16.54
N HIS A 522 -4.07 -29.00 16.51
CA HIS A 522 -3.77 -27.84 15.66
C HIS A 522 -3.89 -28.11 14.14
N GLY A 523 -3.96 -29.36 13.70
CA GLY A 523 -4.33 -29.74 12.32
C GLY A 523 -3.22 -29.62 11.26
N PHE A 524 -1.96 -29.45 11.68
CA PHE A 524 -0.80 -29.37 10.78
C PHE A 524 0.08 -30.62 10.90
N LYS A 525 0.74 -31.01 9.80
CA LYS A 525 1.82 -32.01 9.86
C LYS A 525 2.99 -31.40 10.63
N THR A 526 3.60 -32.20 11.51
CA THR A 526 4.80 -31.82 12.27
C THR A 526 6.00 -32.65 11.83
N VAL A 527 7.20 -32.08 11.95
CA VAL A 527 8.48 -32.79 11.78
C VAL A 527 9.44 -32.39 12.89
N THR A 528 10.34 -33.28 13.27
CA THR A 528 11.42 -33.01 14.23
C THR A 528 12.78 -32.82 13.55
N SER A 529 12.87 -33.27 12.30
CA SER A 529 14.00 -33.09 11.40
C SER A 529 13.55 -32.81 9.97
N PHE A 530 14.31 -31.98 9.25
CA PHE A 530 14.13 -31.70 7.83
C PHE A 530 14.43 -32.90 6.94
N LEU A 531 15.08 -33.95 7.46
CA LEU A 531 15.28 -35.20 6.72
C LEU A 531 13.96 -35.94 6.46
N GLU A 532 12.91 -35.65 7.25
CA GLU A 532 11.55 -36.22 7.14
C GLU A 532 10.70 -35.57 6.02
N ILE A 533 11.19 -34.46 5.45
CA ILE A 533 10.59 -33.73 4.32
C ILE A 533 11.25 -34.20 3.03
#